data_AF-A0A9D0GCP8-F1
#
_entry.id   AF-A0A9D0GCP8-F1
#
_cell.length_a   1.000
_cell.length_b   1.000
_cell.length_c   1.000
_cell.angle_alpha   90.00
_cell.angle_beta   90.00
_cell.angle_gamma   90.00
#
_symmetry.space_group_name_H-M   'P 1'
#
loop_
_entity.id
_entity.type
_entity.pdbx_description
1 polymer ?
#
loop_
_entity_poly.entity_id
_entity_poly.type
_entity_poly.pdbx_seq_one_letter_code
_entity_poly.pdbx_strand_id
1 'polypeptide(L)'
;WIHSEDLESGKSHDRLLQADGIVVPGGFGYRGIEGKIVAATIAREHHIPYLGLCLGMQVMCIELARHAFKTDDVNSTEFAPQTRHPVIDLMPDQQTVVDKGGTMRLGAYPCHLQPGTRAHAAYGTDVVQERHRHRFEFNNAYRERLAEAGLVYSGLSPDGKLVEIAELRDHPWMLGSQFHPEFKSRLQRPHPLFKDFIGAAIRQQGRRRSQ
;
A
#
# COMPACT_ATOMS: atom_id res chain seq x y z
N TRP A 1 1.45 -4.16 -18.40
CA TRP A 1 2.75 -4.02 -17.70
C TRP A 1 3.39 -2.71 -18.09
N ILE A 2 3.84 -1.96 -17.09
CA ILE A 2 4.55 -0.68 -17.21
C ILE A 2 5.78 -0.81 -16.29
N HIS A 3 6.96 -0.49 -16.80
CA HIS A 3 8.18 -0.50 -15.99
C HIS A 3 8.18 0.75 -15.10
N SER A 4 8.50 0.60 -13.81
CA SER A 4 8.51 1.74 -12.90
C SER A 4 9.57 2.78 -13.27
N GLU A 5 10.73 2.37 -13.78
CA GLU A 5 11.78 3.29 -14.21
C GLU A 5 11.35 4.18 -15.40
N ASP A 6 10.42 3.71 -16.25
CA ASP A 6 9.84 4.54 -17.30
C ASP A 6 9.08 5.73 -16.71
N LEU A 7 8.33 5.50 -15.62
CA LEU A 7 7.50 6.51 -14.96
C LEU A 7 8.32 7.63 -14.33
N GLU A 8 9.56 7.36 -13.93
CA GLU A 8 10.49 8.38 -13.38
C GLU A 8 10.87 9.43 -14.44
N SER A 9 10.88 9.02 -15.72
CA SER A 9 11.20 9.89 -16.85
C SER A 9 9.97 10.51 -17.53
N GLY A 10 8.77 10.35 -16.96
CA GLY A 10 7.51 10.79 -17.58
C GLY A 10 6.94 9.84 -18.63
N LYS A 11 7.69 8.79 -19.01
CA LYS A 11 7.21 7.81 -20.00
C LYS A 11 6.09 6.96 -19.42
N SER A 12 5.14 6.56 -20.27
CA SER A 12 3.99 5.72 -19.90
C SER A 12 2.99 6.35 -18.92
N HIS A 13 3.09 7.65 -18.59
CA HIS A 13 2.09 8.35 -17.78
C HIS A 13 0.70 8.28 -18.41
N ASP A 14 0.60 8.52 -19.72
CA ASP A 14 -0.66 8.42 -20.48
C ASP A 14 -1.30 7.03 -20.36
N ARG A 15 -0.47 5.98 -20.33
CA ARG A 15 -0.96 4.59 -20.19
C ARG A 15 -1.53 4.34 -18.79
N LEU A 16 -0.96 4.95 -17.75
CA LEU A 16 -1.53 4.89 -16.40
C LEU A 16 -2.81 5.70 -16.30
N LEU A 17 -2.86 6.90 -16.87
CA LEU A 17 -4.06 7.75 -16.91
C LEU A 17 -5.22 7.08 -17.65
N GLN A 18 -4.90 6.22 -18.62
CA GLN A 18 -5.88 5.42 -19.33
C GLN A 18 -6.26 4.12 -18.62
N ALA A 19 -5.63 3.75 -17.51
CA ALA A 19 -5.93 2.52 -16.79
C ALA A 19 -7.22 2.65 -15.96
N ASP A 20 -7.97 1.56 -15.89
CA ASP A 20 -9.17 1.47 -15.04
C ASP A 20 -8.82 1.00 -13.61
N GLY A 21 -7.59 0.55 -13.39
CA GLY A 21 -7.06 0.18 -12.08
C GLY A 21 -5.54 -0.02 -12.13
N ILE A 22 -4.87 0.25 -11.02
CA ILE A 22 -3.41 0.19 -10.86
C ILE A 22 -3.07 -0.80 -9.74
N VAL A 23 -2.16 -1.73 -10.03
CA VAL A 23 -1.58 -2.62 -9.01
C VAL A 23 -0.11 -2.30 -8.88
N VAL A 24 0.34 -2.00 -7.67
CA VAL A 24 1.76 -1.88 -7.35
C VAL A 24 2.16 -3.10 -6.52
N PRO A 25 2.92 -4.05 -7.10
CA PRO A 25 3.29 -5.28 -6.43
C PRO A 25 4.40 -5.05 -5.39
N GLY A 26 4.71 -6.11 -4.64
CA GLY A 26 5.88 -6.14 -3.77
C GLY A 26 7.19 -5.99 -4.55
N GLY A 27 8.26 -5.60 -3.85
CA GLY A 27 9.60 -5.48 -4.40
C GLY A 27 10.63 -5.35 -3.30
N PHE A 28 11.90 -5.53 -3.65
CA PHE A 28 13.02 -5.32 -2.74
C PHE A 28 14.05 -4.41 -3.41
N GLY A 29 14.69 -3.56 -2.60
CA GLY A 29 15.70 -2.61 -3.06
C GLY A 29 15.13 -1.33 -3.68
N TYR A 30 16.03 -0.40 -3.98
CA TYR A 30 15.71 1.00 -4.25
C TYR A 30 15.29 1.30 -5.70
N ARG A 31 15.50 0.39 -6.64
CA ARG A 31 15.26 0.68 -8.08
C ARG A 31 13.77 0.83 -8.38
N GLY A 32 13.44 1.88 -9.12
CA GLY A 32 12.08 2.11 -9.58
C GLY A 32 11.10 2.50 -8.46
N ILE A 33 11.58 2.97 -7.30
CA ILE A 33 10.71 3.36 -6.18
C ILE A 33 9.98 4.66 -6.50
N GLU A 34 10.70 5.67 -7.00
CA GLU A 34 10.11 6.96 -7.36
C GLU A 34 9.05 6.80 -8.46
N GLY A 35 9.28 5.92 -9.44
CA GLY A 35 8.26 5.60 -10.44
C GLY A 35 7.00 4.93 -9.87
N LYS A 36 7.14 4.11 -8.82
CA LYS A 36 5.98 3.55 -8.11
C LYS A 36 5.24 4.61 -7.29
N ILE A 37 5.97 5.58 -6.70
CA ILE A 37 5.37 6.74 -6.02
C ILE A 37 4.57 7.56 -7.01
N VAL A 38 5.11 7.83 -8.21
CA VAL A 38 4.37 8.48 -9.31
C VAL A 38 3.10 7.71 -9.67
N ALA A 39 3.15 6.38 -9.74
CA ALA A 39 1.95 5.58 -10.00
C ALA A 39 0.89 5.72 -8.89
N ALA A 40 1.30 5.80 -7.62
CA ALA A 40 0.40 6.05 -6.50
C ALA A 40 -0.17 7.48 -6.55
N THR A 41 0.63 8.49 -6.91
CA THR A 41 0.18 9.87 -7.08
C THR A 41 -0.87 9.97 -8.16
N ILE A 42 -0.61 9.39 -9.34
CA ILE A 42 -1.57 9.35 -10.45
C ILE A 42 -2.86 8.66 -10.00
N ALA A 43 -2.77 7.55 -9.26
CA ALA A 43 -3.95 6.87 -8.75
C ALA A 43 -4.78 7.79 -7.84
N ARG A 44 -4.13 8.41 -6.84
CA ARG A 44 -4.78 9.30 -5.86
C ARG A 44 -5.45 10.50 -6.54
N GLU A 45 -4.72 11.19 -7.42
CA GLU A 45 -5.18 12.44 -8.02
C GLU A 45 -6.28 12.22 -9.06
N HIS A 46 -6.18 11.13 -9.84
CA HIS A 46 -7.14 10.81 -10.88
C HIS A 46 -8.24 9.83 -10.44
N HIS A 47 -8.30 9.53 -9.14
CA HIS A 47 -9.29 8.63 -8.55
C HIS A 47 -9.33 7.24 -9.22
N ILE A 48 -8.17 6.75 -9.66
CA ILE A 48 -8.03 5.44 -10.32
C ILE A 48 -7.88 4.38 -9.23
N PRO A 49 -8.72 3.31 -9.21
CA PRO A 49 -8.58 2.22 -8.27
C PRO A 49 -7.14 1.73 -8.11
N TYR A 50 -6.68 1.54 -6.88
CA TYR A 50 -5.29 1.20 -6.54
C TYR A 50 -5.23 0.05 -5.55
N LEU A 51 -4.43 -0.98 -5.87
CA LEU A 51 -4.07 -2.07 -4.97
C LEU A 51 -2.54 -2.12 -4.76
N GLY A 52 -2.09 -1.82 -3.55
CA GLY A 52 -0.69 -1.94 -3.14
C GLY A 52 -0.40 -3.24 -2.40
N LEU A 53 0.62 -3.99 -2.82
CA LEU A 53 1.04 -5.25 -2.18
C LEU A 53 2.40 -5.08 -1.52
N CYS A 54 2.50 -5.29 -0.22
CA CYS A 54 3.73 -5.13 0.56
C CYS A 54 4.35 -3.74 0.31
N LEU A 55 5.42 -3.67 -0.49
CA LEU A 55 6.00 -2.42 -0.98
C LEU A 55 4.96 -1.44 -1.57
N GLY A 56 3.93 -1.94 -2.26
CA GLY A 56 2.86 -1.07 -2.77
C GLY A 56 2.11 -0.32 -1.67
N MET A 57 1.83 -0.95 -0.52
CA MET A 57 1.25 -0.24 0.63
C MET A 57 2.22 0.82 1.17
N GLN A 58 3.50 0.48 1.28
CA GLN A 58 4.53 1.41 1.75
C GLN A 58 4.64 2.64 0.85
N VAL A 59 4.68 2.43 -0.47
CA VAL A 59 4.68 3.50 -1.49
C VAL A 59 3.44 4.38 -1.37
N MET A 60 2.26 3.78 -1.18
CA MET A 60 1.01 4.52 -0.97
C MET A 60 1.09 5.42 0.27
N CYS A 61 1.63 4.93 1.38
CA CYS A 61 1.81 5.73 2.60
C CYS A 61 2.84 6.85 2.40
N ILE A 62 3.96 6.57 1.71
CA ILE A 62 4.98 7.57 1.36
C ILE A 62 4.37 8.67 0.51
N GLU A 63 3.64 8.31 -0.54
CA GLU A 63 2.98 9.26 -1.45
C GLU A 63 2.03 10.20 -0.72
N LEU A 64 1.12 9.65 0.09
CA LEU A 64 0.17 10.44 0.84
C LEU A 64 0.87 11.37 1.84
N ALA A 65 1.95 10.89 2.46
CA ALA A 65 2.72 11.69 3.40
C ALA A 65 3.50 12.82 2.70
N ARG A 66 4.04 12.60 1.50
CA ARG A 66 4.63 13.67 0.68
C ARG A 66 3.59 14.73 0.35
N HIS A 67 2.38 14.30 -0.03
CA HIS A 67 1.26 15.20 -0.28
C HIS A 67 0.88 16.02 0.97
N ALA A 68 0.69 15.36 2.11
CA ALA A 68 0.29 16.00 3.36
C ALA A 68 1.36 16.96 3.90
N PHE A 69 2.64 16.61 3.78
CA PHE A 69 3.74 17.40 4.35
C PHE A 69 4.34 18.40 3.35
N LYS A 70 3.91 18.33 2.08
CA LYS A 70 4.40 19.19 0.99
C LYS A 70 5.91 19.12 0.83
N THR A 71 6.47 17.91 0.93
CA THR A 71 7.90 17.66 0.77
C THR A 71 8.17 16.27 0.21
N ASP A 72 9.14 16.19 -0.70
CA ASP A 72 9.59 14.93 -1.32
C ASP A 72 10.56 14.14 -0.44
N ASP A 73 11.01 14.72 0.69
CA ASP A 73 11.96 14.07 1.61
C ASP A 73 11.34 12.86 2.31
N VAL A 74 10.00 12.75 2.37
CA VAL A 74 9.32 11.60 2.98
C VAL A 74 9.65 10.31 2.24
N ASN A 75 10.11 9.31 2.98
CA ASN A 75 10.51 8.04 2.40
C ASN A 75 10.57 6.89 3.42
N SER A 76 11.00 5.72 2.94
CA SER A 76 11.48 4.63 3.78
C SER A 76 12.96 4.77 4.09
N THR A 77 13.37 4.41 5.30
CA THR A 77 14.79 4.23 5.65
C THR A 77 15.45 3.09 4.87
N GLU A 78 14.69 2.19 4.23
CA GLU A 78 15.23 1.19 3.31
C GLU A 78 15.91 1.83 2.09
N PHE A 79 15.34 2.91 1.57
CA PHE A 79 15.75 3.51 0.29
C PHE A 79 16.43 4.88 0.47
N ALA A 80 16.04 5.63 1.50
CA ALA A 80 16.64 6.90 1.86
C ALA A 80 16.97 6.93 3.37
N PRO A 81 18.09 6.31 3.81
CA PRO A 81 18.45 6.22 5.23
C PRO A 81 18.59 7.55 5.96
N GLN A 82 18.74 8.66 5.23
CA GLN A 82 18.92 10.02 5.75
C GLN A 82 17.63 10.87 5.69
N THR A 83 16.49 10.27 5.32
CA THR A 83 15.20 10.99 5.31
C THR A 83 14.91 11.57 6.69
N ARG A 84 14.49 12.84 6.74
CA ARG A 84 14.00 13.44 7.99
C ARG A 84 12.55 13.02 8.31
N HIS A 85 11.92 12.28 7.39
CA HIS A 85 10.54 11.84 7.50
C HIS A 85 10.41 10.33 7.21
N PRO A 86 10.93 9.45 8.10
CA PRO A 86 10.90 8.00 7.92
C PRO A 86 9.51 7.43 8.21
N VAL A 87 8.57 7.59 7.28
CA VAL A 87 7.20 7.07 7.42
C VAL A 87 7.14 5.55 7.34
N ILE A 88 8.14 4.93 6.71
CA ILE A 88 8.36 3.49 6.68
C ILE A 88 9.73 3.21 7.27
N ASP A 89 9.79 2.44 8.35
CA ASP A 89 11.04 2.21 9.08
C ASP A 89 11.08 0.82 9.70
N LEU A 90 12.25 0.40 10.17
CA LEU A 90 12.36 -0.73 11.09
C LEU A 90 11.74 -0.34 12.43
N MET A 91 11.00 -1.25 13.05
CA MET A 91 10.46 -1.00 14.38
C MET A 91 11.61 -0.77 15.39
N PRO A 92 11.44 0.07 16.42
CA PRO A 92 12.53 0.40 17.34
C PRO A 92 13.20 -0.82 18.01
N ASP A 93 12.40 -1.85 18.31
CA ASP A 93 12.86 -3.15 18.85
C ASP A 93 13.65 -3.99 17.85
N GLN A 94 13.52 -3.70 16.55
CA GLN A 94 14.24 -4.36 15.47
C GLN A 94 15.55 -3.65 15.10
N GLN A 95 15.74 -2.38 15.49
CA GLN A 95 16.94 -1.60 15.12
C GLN A 95 18.23 -2.13 15.76
N THR A 96 18.14 -2.79 16.92
CA THR A 96 19.29 -3.40 17.60
C THR A 96 19.68 -4.77 17.03
N VAL A 97 18.91 -5.31 16.08
CA VAL A 97 19.14 -6.64 15.50
C VAL A 97 20.10 -6.51 14.31
N VAL A 98 21.34 -6.95 14.50
CA VAL A 98 22.44 -6.82 13.51
C VAL A 98 22.24 -7.78 12.32
N ASP A 99 21.59 -8.93 12.54
CA ASP A 99 21.30 -9.89 11.48
C ASP A 99 20.07 -9.49 10.67
N LYS A 100 20.26 -9.23 9.37
CA LYS A 100 19.17 -8.89 8.43
C LYS A 100 18.03 -9.91 8.41
N GLY A 101 18.26 -11.16 8.84
CA GLY A 101 17.23 -12.20 8.97
C GLY A 101 16.37 -12.07 10.24
N GLY A 102 16.88 -11.48 11.32
CA GLY A 102 16.21 -11.45 12.62
C GLY A 102 15.01 -10.51 12.71
N THR A 103 14.83 -9.62 11.74
CA THR A 103 13.71 -8.66 11.68
C THR A 103 12.66 -9.03 10.62
N MET A 104 12.86 -10.13 9.89
CA MET A 104 11.97 -10.55 8.81
C MET A 104 10.66 -11.14 9.34
N ARG A 105 9.54 -10.50 9.02
CA ARG A 105 8.21 -11.11 9.15
C ARG A 105 7.96 -12.02 7.95
N LEU A 106 8.07 -13.32 8.21
CA LEU A 106 7.88 -14.37 7.21
C LEU A 106 6.78 -15.34 7.66
N GLY A 107 5.82 -15.62 6.79
CA GLY A 107 4.75 -16.59 7.07
C GLY A 107 3.41 -15.94 7.38
N ALA A 108 2.48 -16.71 7.97
CA ALA A 108 1.13 -16.24 8.25
C ALA A 108 1.07 -15.45 9.56
N TYR A 109 0.47 -14.26 9.52
CA TYR A 109 0.20 -13.43 10.70
C TYR A 109 -1.27 -13.02 10.75
N PRO A 110 -1.85 -12.86 11.95
CA PRO A 110 -3.19 -12.32 12.13
C PRO A 110 -3.26 -10.85 11.76
N CYS A 111 -4.37 -10.46 11.13
CA CYS A 111 -4.77 -9.08 10.88
C CYS A 111 -6.21 -8.88 11.32
N HIS A 112 -6.43 -7.94 12.24
CA HIS A 112 -7.73 -7.53 12.76
C HIS A 112 -8.28 -6.40 11.90
N LEU A 113 -9.39 -6.66 11.22
CA LEU A 113 -10.03 -5.76 10.28
C LEU A 113 -10.99 -4.83 11.02
N GLN A 114 -10.90 -3.54 10.71
CA GLN A 114 -11.74 -2.52 11.34
C GLN A 114 -13.14 -2.50 10.68
N PRO A 115 -14.24 -2.63 11.43
CA PRO A 115 -15.59 -2.56 10.89
C PRO A 115 -15.84 -1.26 10.11
N GLY A 116 -16.66 -1.33 9.06
CA GLY A 116 -17.00 -0.18 8.22
C GLY A 116 -15.93 0.23 7.21
N THR A 117 -14.81 -0.49 7.13
CA THR A 117 -13.76 -0.27 6.12
C THR A 117 -13.97 -1.11 4.86
N ARG A 118 -13.33 -0.73 3.75
CA ARG A 118 -13.37 -1.52 2.52
C ARG A 118 -12.70 -2.87 2.69
N ALA A 119 -11.60 -2.93 3.44
CA ALA A 119 -10.96 -4.20 3.76
C ALA A 119 -11.92 -5.16 4.48
N HIS A 120 -12.61 -4.68 5.53
CA HIS A 120 -13.59 -5.48 6.26
C HIS A 120 -14.74 -5.95 5.37
N ALA A 121 -15.29 -5.04 4.54
CA ALA A 121 -16.35 -5.38 3.59
C ALA A 121 -15.92 -6.42 2.56
N ALA A 122 -14.68 -6.34 2.05
CA ALA A 122 -14.16 -7.29 1.07
C ALA A 122 -14.03 -8.69 1.68
N TYR A 123 -13.45 -8.81 2.88
CA TYR A 123 -13.22 -10.09 3.53
C TYR A 123 -14.47 -10.68 4.19
N GLY A 124 -15.38 -9.85 4.72
CA GLY A 124 -16.60 -10.29 5.41
C GLY A 124 -16.35 -10.96 6.76
N THR A 125 -15.22 -10.68 7.42
CA THR A 125 -14.84 -11.22 8.74
C THR A 125 -14.00 -10.21 9.51
N ASP A 126 -13.90 -10.36 10.83
CA ASP A 126 -13.15 -9.45 11.70
C ASP A 126 -11.67 -9.78 11.79
N VAL A 127 -11.29 -11.04 11.55
CA VAL A 127 -9.88 -11.50 11.65
C VAL A 127 -9.52 -12.36 10.45
N VAL A 128 -8.35 -12.08 9.88
CA VAL A 128 -7.76 -12.86 8.77
C VAL A 128 -6.32 -13.27 9.08
N GLN A 129 -5.82 -14.27 8.37
CA GLN A 129 -4.45 -14.78 8.49
C GLN A 129 -3.75 -14.65 7.14
N GLU A 130 -2.79 -13.75 7.00
CA GLU A 130 -2.18 -13.42 5.71
C GLU A 130 -0.67 -13.60 5.71
N ARG A 131 -0.10 -13.84 4.51
CA ARG A 131 1.32 -14.21 4.39
C ARG A 131 2.21 -12.99 4.19
N HIS A 132 3.18 -12.81 5.06
CA HIS A 132 4.16 -11.73 5.01
C HIS A 132 5.52 -12.22 4.51
N ARG A 133 6.27 -11.29 3.90
CA ARG A 133 7.69 -11.42 3.56
C ARG A 133 8.31 -10.03 3.46
N HIS A 134 8.47 -9.36 4.60
CA HIS A 134 9.01 -8.00 4.66
C HIS A 134 9.66 -7.72 6.02
N ARG A 135 10.32 -6.56 6.15
CA ARG A 135 11.02 -6.14 7.38
C ARG A 135 10.57 -4.77 7.87
N PHE A 136 10.31 -3.86 6.94
CA PHE A 136 9.99 -2.47 7.25
C PHE A 136 8.50 -2.31 7.48
N GLU A 137 8.15 -1.54 8.50
CA GLU A 137 6.80 -1.31 8.96
C GLU A 137 6.40 0.16 8.80
N PHE A 138 5.10 0.44 8.86
CA PHE A 138 4.62 1.81 8.99
C PHE A 138 5.06 2.39 10.34
N ASN A 139 5.71 3.56 10.32
CA ASN A 139 6.18 4.22 11.52
C ASN A 139 5.00 4.87 12.26
N ASN A 140 4.68 4.35 13.44
CA ASN A 140 3.53 4.79 14.22
C ASN A 140 3.57 6.26 14.65
N ALA A 141 4.74 6.90 14.65
CA ALA A 141 4.87 8.35 14.92
C ALA A 141 4.11 9.22 13.89
N TYR A 142 3.79 8.67 12.72
CA TYR A 142 3.05 9.36 11.66
C TYR A 142 1.56 9.03 11.64
N ARG A 143 1.04 8.23 12.58
CA ARG A 143 -0.36 7.77 12.55
C ARG A 143 -1.37 8.90 12.53
N GLU A 144 -1.24 9.82 13.47
CA GLU A 144 -2.18 10.93 13.64
C GLU A 144 -2.20 11.82 12.40
N ARG A 145 -1.02 12.28 11.96
CA ARG A 145 -0.89 13.18 10.81
C ARG A 145 -1.39 12.57 9.50
N LEU A 146 -1.17 11.28 9.27
CA LEU A 146 -1.69 10.64 8.05
C LEU A 146 -3.17 10.29 8.16
N ALA A 147 -3.69 10.00 9.36
CA ALA A 147 -5.13 9.87 9.57
C ALA A 147 -5.87 11.18 9.29
N GLU A 148 -5.32 12.32 9.71
CA GLU A 148 -5.83 13.65 9.35
C GLU A 148 -5.84 13.89 7.84
N ALA A 149 -4.80 13.41 7.15
CA ALA A 149 -4.70 13.43 5.69
C ALA A 149 -5.61 12.40 4.97
N GLY A 150 -6.38 11.61 5.72
CA GLY A 150 -7.39 10.68 5.17
C GLY A 150 -6.97 9.21 5.13
N LEU A 151 -5.80 8.84 5.65
CA LEU A 151 -5.38 7.44 5.74
C LEU A 151 -6.19 6.71 6.82
N VAL A 152 -6.81 5.60 6.45
CA VAL A 152 -7.54 4.73 7.36
C VAL A 152 -6.74 3.46 7.56
N TYR A 153 -6.45 3.13 8.83
CA TYR A 153 -5.77 1.88 9.20
C TYR A 153 -6.79 0.74 9.29
N SER A 154 -7.20 0.22 8.13
CA SER A 154 -8.31 -0.74 8.04
C SER A 154 -7.97 -2.16 8.51
N GLY A 155 -6.68 -2.47 8.69
CA GLY A 155 -6.22 -3.72 9.25
C GLY A 155 -5.00 -3.51 10.14
N LEU A 156 -5.04 -4.07 11.35
CA LEU A 156 -3.96 -3.94 12.35
C LEU A 156 -3.51 -5.31 12.86
N SER A 157 -2.30 -5.41 13.40
CA SER A 157 -1.90 -6.56 14.22
C SER A 157 -2.81 -6.69 15.46
N PRO A 158 -2.88 -7.86 16.12
CA PRO A 158 -3.74 -8.06 17.29
C PRO A 158 -3.48 -7.10 18.45
N ASP A 159 -2.22 -6.65 18.61
CA ASP A 159 -1.82 -5.67 19.62
C ASP A 159 -2.01 -4.21 19.15
N GLY A 160 -2.54 -4.00 17.94
CA GLY A 160 -2.80 -2.70 17.34
C GLY A 160 -1.56 -1.95 16.85
N LYS A 161 -0.36 -2.50 17.01
CA LYS A 161 0.90 -1.78 16.76
C LYS A 161 1.33 -1.75 15.31
N LEU A 162 1.08 -2.79 14.52
CA LEU A 162 1.47 -2.85 13.12
C LEU A 162 0.28 -2.52 12.23
N VAL A 163 0.53 -1.73 11.19
CA VAL A 163 -0.44 -1.44 10.15
C VAL A 163 -0.32 -2.51 9.07
N GLU A 164 -1.32 -3.38 9.00
CA GLU A 164 -1.33 -4.50 8.05
C GLU A 164 -2.09 -4.17 6.77
N ILE A 165 -3.10 -3.28 6.87
CA ILE A 165 -3.85 -2.73 5.75
C ILE A 165 -4.09 -1.25 5.99
N ALA A 166 -3.86 -0.45 4.95
CA ALA A 166 -4.19 0.97 4.92
C ALA A 166 -5.05 1.29 3.69
N GLU A 167 -5.97 2.25 3.82
CA GLU A 167 -6.86 2.64 2.73
C GLU A 167 -7.19 4.15 2.80
N LEU A 168 -7.39 4.81 1.66
CA LEU A 168 -7.62 6.27 1.61
C LEU A 168 -9.13 6.62 1.62
N ARG A 169 -9.62 7.31 2.65
CA ARG A 169 -11.06 7.57 2.92
C ARG A 169 -11.81 8.16 1.74
N ASP A 170 -11.24 9.18 1.10
CA ASP A 170 -11.92 10.00 0.08
C ASP A 170 -11.63 9.55 -1.36
N HIS A 171 -11.18 8.30 -1.53
CA HIS A 171 -10.85 7.70 -2.84
C HIS A 171 -11.79 6.53 -3.16
N PRO A 172 -12.23 6.32 -4.42
CA PRO A 172 -13.20 5.26 -4.75
C PRO A 172 -12.74 3.86 -4.32
N TRP A 173 -11.47 3.53 -4.55
CA TRP A 173 -10.86 2.29 -4.07
C TRP A 173 -9.33 2.41 -4.06
N MET A 174 -8.71 2.85 -2.98
CA MET A 174 -7.24 2.87 -2.84
C MET A 174 -6.88 2.23 -1.52
N LEU A 175 -6.30 1.04 -1.63
CA LEU A 175 -6.01 0.15 -0.52
C LEU A 175 -4.66 -0.51 -0.74
N GLY A 176 -3.86 -0.61 0.32
CA GLY A 176 -2.63 -1.38 0.32
C GLY A 176 -2.60 -2.34 1.50
N SER A 177 -2.00 -3.51 1.31
CA SER A 177 -1.72 -4.48 2.37
C SER A 177 -0.23 -4.70 2.55
N GLN A 178 0.22 -4.87 3.78
CA GLN A 178 1.62 -5.19 4.07
C GLN A 178 1.96 -6.66 3.79
N PHE A 179 0.94 -7.53 3.81
CA PHE A 179 1.03 -8.92 3.36
C PHE A 179 0.90 -9.09 1.85
N HIS A 180 1.06 -10.34 1.40
CA HIS A 180 0.97 -10.80 0.03
C HIS A 180 -0.31 -11.63 -0.20
N PRO A 181 -1.46 -10.98 -0.49
CA PRO A 181 -2.73 -11.67 -0.73
C PRO A 181 -2.69 -12.62 -1.94
N GLU A 182 -1.78 -12.37 -2.88
CA GLU A 182 -1.59 -13.19 -4.09
C GLU A 182 -1.24 -14.65 -3.76
N PHE A 183 -0.57 -14.91 -2.63
CA PHE A 183 -0.19 -16.27 -2.24
C PHE A 183 -1.37 -17.14 -1.80
N LYS A 184 -2.48 -16.51 -1.39
CA LYS A 184 -3.71 -17.21 -0.95
C LYS A 184 -4.81 -17.23 -2.01
N SER A 185 -4.66 -16.46 -3.09
CA SER A 185 -5.59 -16.50 -4.22
C SER A 185 -5.57 -17.86 -4.92
N ARG A 186 -6.74 -18.34 -5.37
CA ARG A 186 -6.92 -19.59 -6.14
C ARG A 186 -7.92 -19.35 -7.26
N LEU A 187 -7.85 -20.14 -8.33
CA LEU A 187 -8.75 -20.00 -9.49
C LEU A 187 -10.25 -20.03 -9.09
N GLN A 188 -10.66 -21.00 -8.27
CA GLN A 188 -12.05 -21.13 -7.83
C GLN A 188 -12.40 -20.26 -6.61
N ARG A 189 -11.40 -19.64 -6.00
CA ARG A 189 -11.55 -18.81 -4.79
C ARG A 189 -10.60 -17.62 -4.89
N PRO A 190 -10.92 -16.62 -5.73
CA PRO A 190 -10.10 -15.43 -5.87
C PRO A 190 -10.00 -14.74 -4.51
N HIS A 191 -8.83 -14.20 -4.22
CA HIS A 191 -8.61 -13.50 -2.98
C HIS A 191 -9.53 -12.28 -2.86
N PRO A 192 -10.18 -12.02 -1.70
CA PRO A 192 -11.20 -10.98 -1.57
C PRO A 192 -10.76 -9.58 -2.01
N LEU A 193 -9.56 -9.14 -1.59
CA LEU A 193 -9.02 -7.83 -2.00
C LEU A 193 -8.87 -7.69 -3.53
N PHE A 194 -8.47 -8.75 -4.23
CA PHE A 194 -8.37 -8.72 -5.70
C PHE A 194 -9.75 -8.70 -6.36
N LYS A 195 -10.70 -9.49 -5.84
CA LYS A 195 -12.07 -9.52 -6.35
C LYS A 195 -12.70 -8.13 -6.27
N ASP A 196 -12.59 -7.48 -5.12
CA ASP A 196 -13.17 -6.16 -4.89
C ASP A 196 -12.45 -5.05 -5.66
N PHE A 197 -11.12 -5.12 -5.76
CA PHE A 197 -10.33 -4.24 -6.63
C PHE A 197 -10.81 -4.29 -8.09
N ILE A 198 -10.97 -5.50 -8.64
CA ILE A 198 -11.47 -5.68 -10.01
C ILE A 198 -12.90 -5.13 -10.14
N GLY A 199 -13.75 -5.35 -9.14
CA GLY A 199 -15.08 -4.73 -9.09
C GLY A 199 -15.02 -3.19 -9.13
N ALA A 200 -14.07 -2.58 -8.42
CA ALA A 200 -13.85 -1.14 -8.46
C ALA A 200 -13.34 -0.66 -9.83
N ALA A 201 -12.43 -1.41 -10.46
CA ALA A 201 -11.93 -1.10 -11.79
C ALA A 201 -13.04 -1.15 -12.86
N ILE A 202 -13.92 -2.15 -12.79
CA ILE A 202 -15.10 -2.23 -13.69
C ILE A 202 -16.03 -1.02 -13.51
N ARG A 203 -16.27 -0.58 -12.26
CA ARG A 203 -17.05 0.63 -11.98
C ARG A 203 -16.38 1.88 -12.54
N GLN A 204 -15.05 2.00 -12.41
CA GLN A 204 -14.30 3.12 -12.97
C GLN A 204 -14.39 3.17 -14.50
N GLN A 205 -14.24 2.01 -15.16
CA GLN A 205 -14.42 1.89 -16.61
C GLN A 205 -15.81 2.35 -17.05
N GLY A 206 -16.86 1.93 -16.33
CA GLY A 206 -18.24 2.35 -16.62
C GLY A 206 -18.44 3.86 -16.52
N ARG A 207 -17.86 4.50 -15.50
CA ARG A 207 -17.91 5.96 -15.32
C ARG A 207 -17.22 6.69 -16.49
N ARG A 208 -16.03 6.24 -16.88
CA ARG A 208 -15.26 6.87 -17.98
C ARG A 208 -15.94 6.74 -19.34
N ARG A 209 -16.65 5.64 -19.60
CA ARG A 209 -17.41 5.45 -20.84
C ARG A 209 -18.71 6.25 -20.91
N SER A 210 -19.19 6.74 -19.77
CA SER A 210 -20.42 7.52 -19.66
C SER A 210 -20.18 9.03 -19.69
N GLN A 211 -18.91 9.45 -19.79
CA GLN A 211 -18.46 10.84 -19.97
C GLN A 211 -18.06 11.04 -21.44
#